data_AF-A0A520GCE2-F1
#
_entry.id   AF-A0A520GCE2-F1
#
_cell.length_a   1.000
_cell.length_b   1.000
_cell.length_c   1.000
_cell.angle_alpha   90.00
_cell.angle_beta   90.00
_cell.angle_gamma   90.00
#
_symmetry.space_group_name_H-M   'P 1'
#
loop_
_entity.id
_entity.type
_entity.pdbx_description
1 polymer ?
#
loop_
_entity_poly.entity_id
_entity_poly.type
_entity_poly.pdbx_seq_one_letter_code
_entity_poly.pdbx_strand_id
1 'polypeptide(L)'
;MNPAEKVPSSKALMPLKSSHALLDPGQLSDMAEEAAHDLMAEGESDNTRLAYRAAMRYWAAWFGARYGRQMALPVPVPVVVQFIVDHAERSTKAGHKAGLTHQLPSAIDEALVEAGFKGKLGAPALNTLMHRVSVLSMAHALAT
;
A
#
# COMPACT_ATOMS: atom_id res chain seq x y z
N MET A 1 -14.41 -46.55 23.16
CA MET A 1 -13.13 -46.08 23.74
C MET A 1 -12.40 -45.29 22.67
N ASN A 2 -12.50 -43.96 22.70
CA ASN A 2 -11.65 -43.08 21.90
C ASN A 2 -10.69 -42.37 22.86
N PRO A 3 -9.38 -42.30 22.56
CA PRO A 3 -8.41 -41.68 23.46
C PRO A 3 -8.59 -40.15 23.43
N ALA A 4 -8.57 -39.55 24.62
CA ALA A 4 -8.65 -38.11 24.80
C ALA A 4 -7.42 -37.44 24.15
N GLU A 5 -7.71 -36.61 23.16
CA GLU A 5 -6.75 -35.76 22.46
C GLU A 5 -6.18 -34.73 23.45
N LYS A 6 -4.88 -34.81 23.70
CA LYS A 6 -4.18 -33.95 24.66
C LYS A 6 -3.97 -32.58 24.02
N VAL A 7 -4.87 -31.65 24.27
CA VAL A 7 -4.75 -30.25 23.84
C VAL A 7 -3.47 -29.65 24.45
N PRO A 8 -2.55 -29.07 23.65
CA PRO A 8 -1.34 -28.46 24.19
C PRO A 8 -1.68 -27.21 25.00
N SER A 9 -1.15 -27.14 26.23
CA SER A 9 -1.30 -26.01 27.13
C SER A 9 -0.75 -24.74 26.49
N SER A 10 -1.64 -23.79 26.18
CA SER A 10 -1.27 -22.47 25.70
C SER A 10 -0.54 -21.74 26.83
N LYS A 11 0.77 -21.55 26.67
CA LYS A 11 1.58 -20.78 27.60
C LYS A 11 1.07 -19.34 27.54
N ALA A 12 0.40 -18.88 28.60
CA ALA A 12 -0.15 -17.54 28.67
C ALA A 12 0.94 -16.51 28.31
N LEU A 13 0.63 -15.64 27.33
CA LEU A 13 1.51 -14.56 26.88
C LEU A 13 1.57 -13.48 27.96
N MET A 14 2.32 -13.73 29.02
CA MET A 14 2.57 -12.74 30.07
C MET A 14 3.72 -11.82 29.66
N PRO A 15 3.61 -10.50 29.92
CA PRO A 15 4.71 -9.57 29.70
C PRO A 15 5.99 -10.01 30.43
N LEU A 16 7.12 -9.87 29.75
CA LEU A 16 8.43 -10.15 30.33
C LEU A 16 8.70 -9.15 31.47
N LYS A 17 9.42 -9.59 32.51
CA LYS A 17 9.88 -8.69 33.56
C LYS A 17 10.91 -7.73 32.96
N SER A 18 10.63 -6.42 33.02
CA SER A 18 11.54 -5.39 32.51
C SER A 18 12.19 -4.61 33.65
N SER A 19 13.49 -4.36 33.53
CA SER A 19 14.31 -3.55 34.45
C SER A 19 14.46 -2.09 34.00
N HIS A 20 13.78 -1.69 32.93
CA HIS A 20 13.84 -0.35 32.34
C HIS A 20 12.46 0.28 32.28
N ALA A 21 12.41 1.61 32.17
CA ALA A 21 11.17 2.34 31.99
C ALA A 21 10.41 1.81 30.77
N LEU A 22 9.13 1.49 30.97
CA LEU A 22 8.26 1.03 29.90
C LEU A 22 7.84 2.22 29.04
N LEU A 23 7.81 2.01 27.73
CA LEU A 23 7.26 2.97 26.78
C LEU A 23 5.73 2.96 26.85
N ASP A 24 5.11 4.12 26.66
CA ASP A 24 3.67 4.21 26.44
C ASP A 24 3.37 3.77 25.00
N PRO A 25 2.54 2.73 24.78
CA PRO A 25 2.17 2.29 23.44
C PRO A 25 1.47 3.36 22.59
N GLY A 26 0.92 4.40 23.22
CA GLY A 26 0.23 5.50 22.55
C GLY A 26 1.12 6.70 22.20
N GLN A 27 2.40 6.72 22.59
CA GLN A 27 3.29 7.88 22.43
C GLN A 27 4.70 7.45 22.03
N LEU A 28 5.33 8.21 21.14
CA LEU A 28 6.78 8.11 20.90
C LEU A 28 7.51 9.03 21.89
N SER A 29 8.69 8.61 22.34
CA SER A 29 9.61 9.54 23.01
C SER A 29 10.35 10.36 21.96
N ASP A 30 10.77 11.57 22.32
CA ASP A 30 11.53 12.46 21.44
C ASP A 30 12.76 11.76 20.82
N MET A 31 13.48 10.96 21.62
CA MET A 31 14.61 10.16 21.16
C MET A 31 14.22 9.07 20.16
N ALA A 32 13.04 8.45 20.31
CA ALA A 32 12.55 7.45 19.37
C ALA A 32 12.06 8.10 18.06
N GLU A 33 11.52 9.31 18.13
CA GLU A 33 11.11 10.09 16.97
C GLU A 33 12.34 10.57 16.17
N GLU A 34 13.36 11.11 16.84
CA GLU A 34 14.63 11.51 16.21
C GLU A 34 15.35 10.32 15.56
N ALA A 35 15.47 9.20 16.26
CA ALA A 35 16.07 7.98 15.70
C ALA A 35 15.26 7.42 14.52
N ALA A 36 13.92 7.51 14.55
CA ALA A 36 13.08 7.10 13.43
C ALA A 36 13.30 8.03 12.22
N HIS A 37 13.42 9.34 12.44
CA HIS A 37 13.76 10.30 11.39
C HIS A 37 15.12 10.03 10.76
N ASP A 38 16.15 9.76 11.56
CA ASP A 38 17.48 9.42 11.08
C ASP A 38 17.48 8.12 10.27
N LEU A 39 16.80 7.08 10.75
CA LEU A 39 16.65 5.81 10.02
C LEU A 39 15.90 5.98 8.69
N MET A 40 14.90 6.87 8.66
CA MET A 40 14.21 7.22 7.41
C MET A 40 15.13 7.98 6.45
N ALA A 41 15.94 8.91 6.96
CA ALA A 41 16.88 9.69 6.16
C ALA A 41 18.04 8.82 5.61
N GLU A 42 18.57 7.90 6.42
CA GLU A 42 19.63 6.96 6.05
C GLU A 42 19.16 5.90 5.05
N GLY A 43 17.89 5.50 5.09
CA GLY A 43 17.31 4.49 4.21
C GLY A 43 16.92 4.97 2.80
N GLU A 44 16.95 6.28 2.54
CA GLU A 44 16.51 6.85 1.26
C GLU A 44 17.65 7.02 0.25
N SER A 45 17.98 5.93 -0.45
CA SER A 45 18.77 6.06 -1.68
C SER A 45 18.06 6.99 -2.69
N ASP A 46 18.80 7.67 -3.56
CA ASP A 46 18.22 8.47 -4.65
C ASP A 46 17.23 7.66 -5.50
N ASN A 47 17.49 6.35 -5.66
CA ASN A 47 16.61 5.41 -6.34
C ASN A 47 15.27 5.23 -5.61
N THR A 48 15.27 5.18 -4.27
CA THR A 48 14.06 5.11 -3.44
C THR A 48 13.23 6.40 -3.58
N ARG A 49 13.88 7.57 -3.53
CA ARG A 49 13.22 8.87 -3.70
C ARG A 49 12.61 9.03 -5.10
N LEU A 50 13.31 8.58 -6.13
CA LEU A 50 12.82 8.59 -7.51
C LEU A 50 11.63 7.63 -7.69
N ALA A 51 11.69 6.43 -7.11
CA ALA A 51 10.59 5.47 -7.14
C ALA A 51 9.34 6.02 -6.45
N TYR A 52 9.49 6.64 -5.28
CA TYR A 52 8.38 7.27 -4.55
C TYR A 52 7.76 8.43 -5.33
N ARG A 53 8.58 9.32 -5.91
CA ARG A 53 8.09 10.39 -6.79
C ARG A 53 7.34 9.83 -7.98
N ALA A 54 7.85 8.77 -8.62
CA ALA A 54 7.17 8.13 -9.75
C ALA A 54 5.81 7.54 -9.34
N ALA A 55 5.73 6.90 -8.17
CA ALA A 55 4.48 6.38 -7.63
C ALA A 55 3.46 7.50 -7.34
N MET A 56 3.88 8.61 -6.72
CA MET A 56 2.99 9.74 -6.44
C MET A 56 2.53 10.48 -7.70
N ARG A 57 3.40 10.61 -8.70
CA ARG A 57 3.02 11.11 -10.03
C ARG A 57 1.95 10.24 -10.68
N TYR A 58 2.11 8.92 -10.58
CA TYR A 58 1.10 7.99 -11.10
C TYR A 58 -0.25 8.13 -10.38
N TRP A 59 -0.24 8.22 -9.05
CA TRP A 59 -1.45 8.45 -8.26
C TRP A 59 -2.20 9.71 -8.69
N ALA A 60 -1.49 10.83 -8.81
CA ALA A 60 -2.08 12.09 -9.23
C ALA A 60 -2.67 12.01 -10.66
N ALA A 61 -1.95 11.35 -11.58
CA ALA A 61 -2.41 11.19 -12.97
C ALA A 61 -3.66 10.31 -13.06
N TRP A 62 -3.66 9.14 -12.42
CA TRP A 62 -4.83 8.27 -12.39
C TRP A 62 -6.02 8.95 -11.72
N PHE A 63 -5.82 9.64 -10.59
CA PHE A 63 -6.88 10.36 -9.89
C PHE A 63 -7.49 11.45 -10.78
N GLY A 64 -6.64 12.24 -11.45
CA GLY A 64 -7.07 13.27 -12.40
C GLY A 64 -7.88 12.68 -13.56
N ALA A 65 -7.41 11.59 -14.15
CA ALA A 65 -8.13 10.92 -15.24
C ALA A 65 -9.45 10.27 -14.79
N ARG A 66 -9.52 9.76 -13.56
CA ARG A 66 -10.69 9.04 -13.04
C ARG A 66 -11.77 9.97 -12.50
N TYR A 67 -11.39 11.07 -11.85
CA TYR A 67 -12.31 11.97 -11.13
C TYR A 67 -12.36 13.39 -11.69
N GLY A 68 -11.52 13.75 -12.67
CA GLY A 68 -11.47 15.09 -13.25
C GLY A 68 -11.01 16.18 -12.26
N ARG A 69 -10.26 15.80 -11.21
CA ARG A 69 -9.87 16.68 -10.11
C ARG A 69 -8.40 16.51 -9.76
N GLN A 70 -7.80 17.52 -9.12
CA GLN A 70 -6.48 17.36 -8.52
C GLN A 70 -6.59 16.51 -7.24
N MET A 71 -5.63 15.61 -7.07
CA MET A 71 -5.52 14.78 -5.87
C MET A 71 -5.06 15.63 -4.69
N ALA A 72 -5.65 15.38 -3.53
CA ALA A 72 -5.22 15.94 -2.25
C ALA A 72 -5.13 14.80 -1.22
N LEU A 73 -4.21 14.94 -0.25
CA LEU A 73 -4.06 14.01 0.86
C LEU A 73 -4.83 14.56 2.09
N PRO A 74 -5.38 13.68 2.94
CA PRO A 74 -5.50 12.24 2.73
C PRO A 74 -6.53 11.92 1.63
N VAL A 75 -6.24 10.89 0.83
CA VAL A 75 -7.17 10.38 -0.18
C VAL A 75 -8.27 9.57 0.52
N PRO A 76 -9.56 9.76 0.18
CA PRO A 76 -10.65 9.00 0.78
C PRO A 76 -10.51 7.49 0.56
N VAL A 77 -10.89 6.69 1.56
CA VAL A 77 -10.85 5.21 1.48
C VAL A 77 -11.51 4.64 0.22
N PRO A 78 -12.70 5.11 -0.23
CA PRO A 78 -13.31 4.61 -1.47
C PRO A 78 -12.44 4.80 -2.72
N VAL A 79 -11.64 5.87 -2.76
CA VAL A 79 -10.72 6.14 -3.87
C VAL A 79 -9.57 5.14 -3.85
N VAL A 80 -9.04 4.80 -2.66
CA VAL A 80 -8.00 3.77 -2.53
C VAL A 80 -8.52 2.41 -2.97
N VAL A 81 -9.75 2.05 -2.60
CA VAL A 81 -10.39 0.81 -3.04
C VAL A 81 -10.58 0.80 -4.55
N GLN A 82 -11.07 1.89 -5.15
CA GLN A 82 -11.21 2.00 -6.61
C GLN A 82 -9.88 1.85 -7.32
N PHE A 83 -8.81 2.45 -6.79
CA PHE A 83 -7.47 2.28 -7.35
C PHE A 83 -7.05 0.82 -7.37
N ILE A 84 -7.24 0.09 -6.27
CA ILE A 84 -6.91 -1.33 -6.21
C ILE A 84 -7.74 -2.11 -7.24
N VAL A 85 -9.04 -1.85 -7.33
CA VAL A 85 -9.94 -2.55 -8.24
C VAL A 85 -9.66 -2.25 -9.72
N ASP A 86 -9.20 -1.05 -10.05
CA ASP A 86 -8.80 -0.66 -11.40
C ASP A 86 -7.53 -1.42 -11.86
N HIS A 87 -6.63 -1.75 -10.94
CA HIS A 87 -5.29 -2.24 -11.25
C HIS A 87 -5.04 -3.70 -10.86
N ALA A 88 -5.80 -4.28 -9.93
CA ALA A 88 -5.64 -5.66 -9.52
C ALA A 88 -6.32 -6.58 -10.53
N GLU A 89 -5.54 -7.51 -11.08
CA GLU A 89 -6.10 -8.63 -11.84
C GLU A 89 -6.78 -9.61 -10.89
N ARG A 90 -8.05 -9.93 -11.16
CA ARG A 90 -8.80 -10.97 -10.45
C ARG A 90 -9.31 -12.01 -11.42
N SER A 91 -9.38 -13.24 -10.96
CA SER A 91 -10.01 -14.33 -11.70
C SER A 91 -11.51 -14.08 -11.83
N THR A 92 -12.02 -14.26 -13.05
CA THR A 92 -13.43 -14.26 -13.36
C THR A 92 -13.87 -15.66 -13.73
N LYS A 93 -15.04 -16.05 -13.24
CA LYS A 93 -15.72 -17.29 -13.65
C LYS A 93 -16.71 -17.01 -14.79
N ALA A 94 -16.32 -16.18 -15.76
CA ALA A 94 -17.16 -15.89 -16.92
C ALA A 94 -16.97 -16.98 -17.98
N GLY A 95 -17.85 -18.00 -17.96
CA GLY A 95 -17.86 -19.10 -18.93
C GLY A 95 -16.85 -20.23 -18.66
N HIS A 96 -16.63 -21.08 -19.68
CA HIS A 96 -15.79 -22.29 -19.60
C HIS A 96 -14.27 -22.04 -19.54
N LYS A 97 -13.83 -20.78 -19.48
CA LYS A 97 -12.42 -20.40 -19.29
C LYS A 97 -12.31 -19.39 -18.17
N ALA A 98 -11.50 -19.69 -17.16
CA ALA A 98 -11.12 -18.70 -16.16
C ALA A 98 -10.26 -17.62 -16.84
N GLY A 99 -10.73 -16.37 -16.82
CA GLY A 99 -10.01 -15.20 -17.36
C GLY A 99 -9.64 -14.22 -16.26
N LEU A 100 -8.56 -13.46 -16.44
CA LEU A 100 -8.18 -12.35 -15.57
C LEU A 100 -8.89 -11.07 -16.01
N THR A 101 -9.35 -10.25 -15.06
CA THR A 101 -9.95 -8.94 -15.33
C THR A 101 -9.53 -7.90 -14.30
N HIS A 102 -9.55 -6.64 -14.70
CA HIS A 102 -9.40 -5.45 -13.85
C HIS A 102 -10.39 -4.38 -14.33
N GLN A 103 -10.62 -3.30 -13.58
CA GLN A 103 -11.70 -2.34 -13.87
C GLN A 103 -11.24 -0.97 -14.41
N LEU A 104 -9.95 -0.80 -14.72
CA LEU A 104 -9.45 0.43 -15.34
C LEU A 104 -10.11 0.59 -16.72
N PRO A 105 -10.84 1.70 -16.99
CA PRO A 105 -11.36 1.97 -18.32
C PRO A 105 -10.23 2.07 -19.34
N SER A 106 -10.42 1.50 -20.53
CA SER A 106 -9.38 1.50 -21.59
C SER A 106 -8.93 2.92 -21.95
N ALA A 107 -9.86 3.87 -22.04
CA ALA A 107 -9.54 5.28 -22.32
C ALA A 107 -8.61 5.91 -21.27
N ILE A 108 -8.76 5.54 -19.99
CA ILE A 108 -7.85 6.01 -18.93
C ILE A 108 -6.51 5.30 -19.04
N ASP A 109 -6.50 4.01 -19.34
CA ASP A 109 -5.27 3.24 -19.52
C ASP A 109 -4.41 3.79 -20.67
N GLU A 110 -5.04 4.03 -21.81
CA GLU A 110 -4.45 4.65 -22.99
C GLU A 110 -3.88 6.03 -22.68
N ALA A 111 -4.67 6.90 -22.03
CA ALA A 111 -4.22 8.23 -21.65
C ALA A 111 -3.00 8.21 -20.70
N LEU A 112 -2.96 7.25 -19.76
CA LEU A 112 -1.82 7.09 -18.85
C LEU A 112 -0.56 6.59 -19.56
N VAL A 113 -0.71 5.77 -20.61
CA VAL A 113 0.42 5.33 -21.45
C VAL A 113 0.90 6.48 -22.34
N GLU A 114 -0.01 7.15 -23.04
CA GLU A 114 0.30 8.27 -23.94
C GLU A 114 1.02 9.42 -23.22
N ALA A 115 0.57 9.74 -22.00
CA ALA A 115 1.20 10.76 -21.16
C ALA A 115 2.47 10.28 -20.41
N GLY A 116 2.90 9.03 -20.62
CA GLY A 116 4.16 8.50 -20.07
C GLY A 116 4.12 8.16 -18.58
N PHE A 117 2.95 8.01 -17.97
CA PHE A 117 2.80 7.60 -16.57
C PHE A 117 2.92 6.08 -16.37
N LYS A 118 2.77 5.29 -17.44
CA LYS A 118 3.06 3.85 -17.47
C LYS A 118 3.53 3.41 -18.87
N GLY A 119 4.30 2.32 -18.94
CA GLY A 119 4.97 1.91 -20.17
C GLY A 119 4.18 0.98 -21.10
N LYS A 120 3.05 0.41 -20.67
CA LYS A 120 2.24 -0.53 -21.47
C LYS A 120 0.80 -0.59 -20.99
N LEU A 121 -0.12 -0.91 -21.89
CA LEU A 121 -1.53 -1.18 -21.59
C LEU A 121 -1.69 -2.41 -20.67
N GLY A 122 -2.85 -2.49 -20.02
CA GLY A 122 -3.24 -3.55 -19.10
C GLY A 122 -2.81 -3.32 -17.65
N ALA A 123 -3.27 -4.18 -16.75
CA ALA A 123 -2.93 -4.09 -15.34
C ALA A 123 -1.39 -4.10 -15.09
N PRO A 124 -0.91 -3.35 -14.08
CA PRO A 124 0.47 -3.46 -13.64
C PRO A 124 0.73 -4.80 -12.96
N ALA A 125 2.00 -5.19 -12.82
CA ALA A 125 2.36 -6.33 -11.97
C ALA A 125 1.90 -6.08 -10.52
N LEU A 126 1.53 -7.15 -9.80
CA LEU A 126 1.07 -7.06 -8.41
C LEU A 126 2.07 -6.31 -7.52
N ASN A 127 3.37 -6.54 -7.69
CA ASN A 127 4.41 -5.85 -6.92
C ASN A 127 4.39 -4.32 -7.16
N THR A 128 4.14 -3.87 -8.39
CA THR A 128 4.01 -2.44 -8.71
C THR A 128 2.77 -1.83 -8.06
N LEU A 129 1.65 -2.57 -8.06
CA LEU A 129 0.43 -2.14 -7.37
C LEU A 129 0.68 -2.01 -5.86
N MET A 130 1.23 -3.05 -5.23
CA MET A 130 1.57 -3.06 -3.80
C MET A 130 2.49 -1.90 -3.44
N HIS A 131 3.54 -1.68 -4.22
CA HIS A 131 4.45 -0.56 -4.02
C HIS A 131 3.71 0.79 -4.03
N ARG A 132 2.84 1.03 -5.02
CA ARG A 132 2.06 2.28 -5.10
C ARG A 132 1.11 2.46 -3.91
N VAL A 133 0.51 1.39 -3.40
CA VAL A 133 -0.34 1.44 -2.19
C VAL A 133 0.50 1.76 -0.97
N SER A 134 1.67 1.14 -0.80
CA SER A 134 2.58 1.43 0.31
C SER A 134 3.06 2.88 0.31
N VAL A 135 3.42 3.43 -0.86
CA VAL A 135 3.83 4.84 -0.99
C VAL A 135 2.67 5.78 -0.62
N LEU A 136 1.43 5.49 -1.01
CA LEU A 136 0.29 6.30 -0.59
C LEU A 136 0.07 6.23 0.93
N SER A 137 0.21 5.04 1.52
CA SER A 137 0.09 4.87 2.99
C SER A 137 1.11 5.72 3.73
N MET A 138 2.37 5.73 3.26
CA MET A 138 3.42 6.59 3.81
C MET A 138 3.07 8.07 3.63
N ALA A 139 2.60 8.47 2.45
CA ALA A 139 2.20 9.86 2.19
C ALA A 139 1.03 10.32 3.08
N HIS A 140 0.08 9.44 3.39
CA HIS A 140 -0.98 9.73 4.36
C HIS A 140 -0.44 9.92 5.77
N ALA A 141 0.48 9.06 6.22
CA ALA A 141 1.09 9.16 7.54
C ALA A 141 1.86 10.47 7.72
N LEU A 142 2.53 10.96 6.66
CA LEU A 142 3.26 12.24 6.68
C LEU A 142 2.37 13.48 6.53
N ALA A 143 1.12 13.32 6.12
CA ALA A 143 0.17 14.42 5.91
C ALA A 143 -0.76 14.65 7.12
N THR A 144 -0.57 13.88 8.20
CA THR A 144 -1.35 13.95 9.44
C THR A 144 -0.52 14.62 10.53
#